data_AF-A0A6V7WDE2-F1
#
_entry.id   AF-A0A6V7WDE2-F1
#
_cell.length_a   1.000
_cell.length_b   1.000
_cell.length_c   1.000
_cell.angle_alpha   90.00
_cell.angle_beta   90.00
_cell.angle_gamma   90.00
#
_symmetry.space_group_name_H-M   'P 1'
#
loop_
_entity.id
_entity.type
_entity.pdbx_description
1 polymer ?
#
loop_
_entity_poly.entity_id
_entity_poly.type
_entity_poly.pdbx_seq_one_letter_code
_entity_poly.pdbx_strand_id
1 'polypeptide(L)'
;MLKFNFKSTLYLFFLNLLLIFLFSHYYFPVIWLLKLLIETEELKECLQKTFEDSETFICVCNSEYCDEVEPLGLLAKGKIVFYLTDKRKNRMKKVLKHFPFNKTDDNKLPTISIDSSARFQTIIGFGGAFTDSVGLNLNSLSATTRESLIKNYFHPEEGIGYSIGRVPIASTDFSTREYSYVEQEGDFELKTFSLAKEDFEYKASFEVLISNLKASK
;
A
#
# COMPACT_ATOMS: atom_id res chain seq x y z
N MET A 1 25.69 -70.14 -16.44
CA MET A 1 26.79 -69.21 -16.13
C MET A 1 26.50 -67.87 -16.82
N LEU A 2 25.90 -66.91 -16.13
CA LEU A 2 25.68 -65.55 -16.64
C LEU A 2 27.00 -64.77 -16.50
N LYS A 3 27.63 -64.41 -17.63
CA LYS A 3 28.81 -63.54 -17.65
C LYS A 3 28.37 -62.10 -17.31
N PHE A 4 28.59 -61.69 -16.06
CA PHE A 4 28.43 -60.30 -15.64
C PHE A 4 29.54 -59.44 -16.27
N ASN A 5 29.16 -58.51 -17.14
CA ASN A 5 30.09 -57.66 -17.88
C ASN A 5 30.45 -56.43 -17.04
N PHE A 6 31.52 -56.54 -16.25
CA PHE A 6 31.99 -55.55 -15.26
C PHE A 6 32.23 -54.14 -15.85
N LYS A 7 32.55 -54.03 -17.15
CA LYS A 7 32.73 -52.74 -17.83
C LYS A 7 31.44 -51.92 -17.96
N SER A 8 30.29 -52.55 -18.11
CA SER A 8 29.00 -51.85 -18.29
C SER A 8 28.52 -51.22 -17.00
N THR A 9 28.66 -51.94 -15.87
CA THR A 9 28.28 -51.45 -14.53
C THR A 9 29.16 -50.29 -14.09
N LEU A 10 30.46 -50.35 -14.41
CA LEU A 10 31.40 -49.27 -14.10
C LEU A 10 31.10 -48.00 -14.92
N TYR A 11 30.73 -48.15 -16.21
CA TYR A 11 30.36 -47.01 -17.06
C TYR A 11 29.07 -46.33 -16.59
N LEU A 12 28.05 -47.11 -16.19
CA LEU A 12 26.81 -46.62 -15.58
C LEU A 12 27.05 -45.91 -14.23
N PHE A 13 28.03 -46.36 -13.46
CA PHE A 13 28.44 -45.73 -12.20
C PHE A 13 29.11 -44.37 -12.46
N PHE A 14 30.06 -44.30 -13.40
CA PHE A 14 30.72 -43.04 -13.77
C PHE A 14 29.76 -42.05 -14.45
N LEU A 15 28.80 -42.51 -15.27
CA LEU A 15 27.77 -41.65 -15.86
C LEU A 15 26.87 -41.04 -14.77
N ASN A 16 26.46 -41.84 -13.77
CA ASN A 16 25.70 -41.33 -12.62
C ASN A 16 26.51 -40.35 -11.80
N LEU A 17 27.79 -40.63 -11.54
CA LEU A 17 28.65 -39.75 -10.77
C LEU A 17 28.87 -38.40 -11.48
N LEU A 18 29.03 -38.42 -12.81
CA LEU A 18 29.14 -37.22 -13.65
C LEU A 18 27.82 -36.43 -13.68
N LEU A 19 26.68 -37.12 -13.79
CA LEU A 19 25.35 -36.49 -13.71
C LEU A 19 25.11 -35.82 -12.35
N ILE A 20 25.50 -36.46 -11.24
CA ILE A 20 25.41 -35.91 -9.89
C ILE A 20 26.35 -34.70 -9.71
N PHE A 21 27.56 -34.77 -10.29
CA PHE A 21 28.51 -33.65 -10.27
C PHE A 21 27.99 -32.45 -11.08
N LEU A 22 27.45 -32.67 -12.28
CA LEU A 22 26.85 -31.62 -13.10
C LEU A 22 25.59 -31.04 -12.45
N PHE A 23 24.76 -31.86 -11.79
CA PHE A 23 23.59 -31.38 -11.06
C PHE A 23 23.97 -30.53 -9.83
N SER A 24 24.99 -30.95 -9.08
CA SER A 24 25.43 -30.25 -7.87
C SER A 24 26.22 -28.97 -8.16
N HIS A 25 27.10 -28.97 -9.15
CA HIS A 25 27.98 -27.82 -9.44
C HIS A 25 27.40 -26.82 -10.42
N TYR A 26 26.43 -27.19 -11.26
CA TYR A 26 25.82 -26.25 -12.22
C TYR A 26 24.35 -25.99 -11.92
N TYR A 27 23.53 -27.02 -11.68
CA TYR A 27 22.09 -26.83 -11.47
C TYR A 27 21.76 -26.19 -10.12
N PHE A 28 22.39 -26.64 -9.03
CA PHE A 28 22.14 -26.12 -7.70
C PHE A 28 22.49 -24.63 -7.54
N PRO A 29 23.69 -24.16 -7.95
CA PRO A 29 24.01 -22.74 -7.89
C PRO A 29 23.19 -21.90 -8.86
N VAL A 30 22.78 -22.43 -10.03
CA VAL A 30 21.89 -21.71 -10.95
C VAL A 30 20.48 -21.56 -10.37
N ILE A 31 19.93 -22.59 -9.71
CA ILE A 31 18.64 -22.49 -9.01
C ILE A 31 18.73 -21.54 -7.80
N TRP A 32 19.86 -21.54 -7.09
CA TRP A 32 20.10 -20.63 -5.97
C TRP A 32 20.26 -19.17 -6.43
N LEU A 33 20.97 -18.93 -7.55
CA LEU A 33 21.01 -17.64 -8.25
C LEU A 33 19.64 -17.22 -8.79
N LEU A 34 18.85 -18.15 -9.31
CA LEU A 34 17.47 -17.88 -9.75
C LEU A 34 16.56 -17.50 -8.58
N LYS A 35 16.74 -18.12 -7.41
CA LYS A 35 16.05 -17.74 -6.17
C LYS A 35 16.49 -16.37 -5.66
N LEU A 36 17.78 -16.03 -5.77
CA LEU A 36 18.30 -14.69 -5.45
C LEU A 36 17.75 -13.61 -6.40
N LEU A 37 17.47 -13.95 -7.65
CA LEU A 37 16.86 -13.04 -8.63
C LEU A 37 15.34 -12.89 -8.46
N ILE A 38 14.71 -13.72 -7.62
CA ILE A 38 13.28 -13.73 -7.37
C ILE A 38 13.06 -13.59 -5.86
N GLU A 39 13.43 -12.43 -5.32
CA GLU A 39 12.84 -11.96 -4.06
C GLU A 39 11.41 -11.51 -4.39
N THR A 40 10.46 -12.45 -4.33
CA THR A 40 9.05 -12.07 -4.28
C THR A 40 8.81 -11.51 -2.90
N GLU A 41 8.77 -10.18 -2.80
CA GLU A 41 8.33 -9.50 -1.58
C GLU A 41 6.90 -9.99 -1.27
N GLU A 42 6.75 -10.68 -0.15
CA GLU A 42 5.47 -11.26 0.27
C GLU A 42 4.55 -10.13 0.74
N LEU A 43 3.35 -10.03 0.17
CA LEU A 43 2.38 -9.00 0.51
C LEU A 43 2.04 -9.06 2.01
N LYS A 44 2.26 -7.95 2.72
CA LYS A 44 2.00 -7.86 4.16
C LYS A 44 0.51 -7.78 4.44
N GLU A 45 -0.06 -8.84 5.02
CA GLU A 45 -1.47 -8.89 5.42
C GLU A 45 -1.76 -8.07 6.70
N CYS A 46 -3.02 -7.69 6.90
CA CYS A 46 -3.44 -7.00 8.12
C CYS A 46 -3.22 -7.83 9.40
N LEU A 47 -2.34 -7.37 10.30
CA LEU A 47 -2.21 -7.90 11.65
C LEU A 47 -3.35 -7.39 12.52
N GLN A 48 -4.35 -8.26 12.73
CA GLN A 48 -5.59 -7.87 13.39
C GLN A 48 -5.43 -7.68 14.89
N LYS A 49 -5.97 -6.58 15.41
CA LYS A 49 -6.17 -6.37 16.84
C LYS A 49 -7.58 -5.87 17.10
N THR A 50 -8.26 -6.50 18.05
CA THR A 50 -9.57 -6.09 18.55
C THR A 50 -9.40 -5.37 19.88
N PHE A 51 -10.32 -4.45 20.16
CA PHE A 51 -10.43 -3.77 21.45
C PHE A 51 -11.78 -4.14 22.08
N GLU A 52 -11.85 -4.04 23.41
CA GLU A 52 -13.11 -4.15 24.14
C GLU A 52 -14.09 -3.10 23.57
N ASP A 53 -15.36 -3.48 23.43
CA ASP A 53 -16.44 -2.68 22.80
C ASP A 53 -16.33 -2.39 21.29
N SER A 54 -15.35 -2.94 20.57
CA SER A 54 -15.26 -2.77 19.11
C SER A 54 -16.01 -3.88 18.35
N GLU A 55 -16.89 -3.51 17.41
CA GLU A 55 -17.55 -4.46 16.50
C GLU A 55 -16.64 -5.00 15.38
N THR A 56 -15.40 -4.49 15.30
CA THR A 56 -14.42 -4.88 14.28
C THR A 56 -12.99 -4.82 14.82
N PHE A 57 -12.01 -5.00 13.95
CA PHE A 57 -10.58 -5.01 14.26
C PHE A 57 -9.85 -3.89 13.50
N ILE A 58 -8.71 -3.49 14.03
CA ILE A 58 -7.73 -2.63 13.35
C ILE A 58 -6.59 -3.47 12.77
N CYS A 59 -5.84 -2.90 11.83
CA CYS A 59 -4.54 -3.42 11.39
C CYS A 59 -3.44 -2.72 12.19
N VAL A 60 -2.62 -3.50 12.88
CA VAL A 60 -1.53 -2.97 13.70
C VAL A 60 -0.33 -2.70 12.81
N CYS A 61 0.17 -1.46 12.88
CA CYS A 61 1.41 -1.05 12.24
C CYS A 61 2.41 -0.52 13.28
N ASN A 62 3.70 -0.75 13.03
CA ASN A 62 4.82 -0.27 13.83
C ASN A 62 6.05 -0.02 12.93
N SER A 63 7.23 0.13 13.53
CA SER A 63 8.47 0.46 12.82
C SER A 63 9.01 -0.65 11.92
N GLU A 64 8.56 -1.89 12.11
CA GLU A 64 9.05 -3.09 11.42
C GLU A 64 8.00 -3.69 10.50
N TYR A 65 6.71 -3.43 10.77
CA TYR A 65 5.60 -4.04 10.06
C TYR A 65 4.45 -3.07 9.85
N CYS A 66 3.90 -3.06 8.64
CA CYS A 66 2.59 -2.51 8.34
C CYS A 66 1.99 -3.25 7.15
N ASP A 67 0.67 -3.37 7.10
CA ASP A 67 -0.01 -4.01 5.99
C ASP A 67 0.04 -3.16 4.71
N GLU A 68 -0.03 -3.84 3.58
CA GLU A 68 0.10 -3.24 2.26
C GLU A 68 -1.12 -3.58 1.39
N VAL A 69 -1.50 -2.65 0.53
CA VAL A 69 -2.59 -2.85 -0.42
C VAL A 69 -2.01 -3.35 -1.74
N GLU A 70 -2.50 -4.49 -2.22
CA GLU A 70 -2.06 -5.02 -3.51
C GLU A 70 -2.43 -4.05 -4.65
N PRO A 71 -1.46 -3.56 -5.45
CA PRO A 71 -1.73 -2.60 -6.50
C PRO A 71 -2.61 -3.22 -7.59
N LEU A 72 -3.36 -2.39 -8.32
CA LEU A 72 -4.27 -2.87 -9.37
C LEU A 72 -3.52 -3.68 -10.45
N GLY A 73 -2.34 -3.19 -10.84
CA GLY A 73 -1.54 -3.74 -11.93
C GLY A 73 -2.23 -3.63 -13.29
N LEU A 74 -1.67 -4.31 -14.30
CA LEU A 74 -2.24 -4.34 -15.65
C LEU A 74 -3.45 -5.29 -15.71
N LEU A 75 -4.59 -4.77 -16.18
CA LEU A 75 -5.80 -5.56 -16.35
C LEU A 75 -6.01 -5.98 -17.80
N ALA A 76 -6.04 -7.29 -18.03
CA ALA A 76 -6.42 -7.86 -19.32
C ALA A 76 -7.94 -7.66 -19.59
N LYS A 77 -8.30 -7.56 -20.87
CA LYS A 77 -9.70 -7.44 -21.30
C LYS A 77 -10.55 -8.60 -20.75
N GLY A 78 -11.76 -8.28 -20.26
CA GLY A 78 -12.67 -9.27 -19.69
C GLY A 78 -12.30 -9.73 -18.27
N LYS A 79 -11.46 -8.96 -17.57
CA LYS A 79 -11.21 -9.13 -16.15
C LYS A 79 -11.84 -7.98 -15.36
N ILE A 80 -12.29 -8.30 -14.15
CA ILE A 80 -12.73 -7.32 -13.16
C ILE A 80 -11.94 -7.56 -11.88
N VAL A 81 -11.55 -6.47 -11.24
CA VAL A 81 -10.99 -6.47 -9.90
C VAL A 81 -11.93 -5.70 -8.99
N PHE A 82 -12.16 -6.23 -7.80
CA PHE A 82 -12.75 -5.49 -6.69
C PHE A 82 -11.90 -5.67 -5.43
N TYR A 83 -11.90 -4.63 -4.61
CA TYR A 83 -11.25 -4.62 -3.29
C TYR A 83 -12.31 -4.87 -2.23
N LEU A 84 -12.12 -5.89 -1.40
CA LEU A 84 -13.09 -6.32 -0.39
C LEU A 84 -12.61 -5.95 1.02
N THR A 85 -13.48 -5.27 1.76
CA THR A 85 -13.34 -5.02 3.19
C THR A 85 -14.61 -5.48 3.90
N ASP A 86 -14.49 -6.20 5.02
CA ASP A 86 -15.64 -6.63 5.83
C ASP A 86 -15.34 -6.58 7.34
N LYS A 87 -16.39 -6.71 8.17
CA LYS A 87 -16.24 -6.60 9.64
C LYS A 87 -15.32 -7.67 10.25
N ARG A 88 -15.12 -8.81 9.59
CA ARG A 88 -14.57 -10.05 10.18
C ARG A 88 -13.12 -10.31 9.82
N LYS A 89 -12.71 -10.08 8.57
CA LYS A 89 -11.37 -10.45 8.12
C LYS A 89 -10.79 -9.57 7.04
N ASN A 90 -11.54 -9.28 5.99
CA ASN A 90 -10.92 -8.71 4.79
C ASN A 90 -10.67 -7.21 4.97
N ARG A 91 -9.51 -6.74 4.48
CA ARG A 91 -9.07 -5.34 4.44
C ARG A 91 -8.46 -5.10 3.08
N MET A 92 -9.14 -4.34 2.23
CA MET A 92 -8.72 -4.05 0.86
C MET A 92 -8.20 -5.30 0.12
N LYS A 93 -8.86 -6.46 0.35
CA LYS A 93 -8.42 -7.71 -0.27
C LYS A 93 -8.77 -7.66 -1.75
N LYS A 94 -7.75 -7.70 -2.60
CA LYS A 94 -7.93 -7.74 -4.05
C LYS A 94 -8.54 -9.07 -4.48
N VAL A 95 -9.58 -9.02 -5.29
CA VAL A 95 -10.21 -10.20 -5.88
C VAL A 95 -10.33 -10.02 -7.38
N LEU A 96 -9.62 -10.87 -8.12
CA LEU A 96 -9.67 -10.94 -9.58
C LEU A 96 -10.74 -11.94 -10.03
N LYS A 97 -11.65 -11.50 -10.89
CA LYS A 97 -12.66 -12.35 -11.53
C LYS A 97 -12.66 -12.15 -13.04
N HIS A 98 -13.16 -13.16 -13.75
CA HIS A 98 -13.47 -13.04 -15.16
C HIS A 98 -14.88 -12.47 -15.31
N PHE A 99 -15.04 -11.49 -16.21
CA PHE A 99 -16.34 -10.93 -16.55
C PHE A 99 -16.86 -11.60 -17.82
N PRO A 100 -17.89 -12.46 -17.71
CA PRO A 100 -18.48 -13.09 -18.89
C PRO A 100 -19.32 -12.04 -19.64
N PHE A 101 -18.90 -11.67 -20.84
CA PHE A 101 -19.66 -10.73 -21.71
C PHE A 101 -21.00 -11.33 -22.22
N ASN A 102 -21.13 -12.66 -22.19
CA ASN A 102 -22.25 -13.39 -22.79
C ASN A 102 -23.00 -14.24 -21.77
N LYS A 103 -23.27 -13.72 -20.57
CA LYS A 103 -24.15 -14.41 -19.62
C LYS A 103 -25.57 -13.87 -19.80
N THR A 104 -26.49 -14.73 -20.23
CA THR A 104 -27.92 -14.44 -20.21
C THR A 104 -28.35 -14.23 -18.76
N ASP A 105 -29.05 -13.12 -18.51
CA ASP A 105 -29.53 -12.72 -17.20
C ASP A 105 -30.49 -13.81 -16.69
N ASP A 106 -30.04 -14.61 -15.72
CA ASP A 106 -30.96 -15.47 -14.97
C ASP A 106 -31.61 -14.50 -13.98
N ASN A 107 -32.82 -14.01 -14.30
CA ASN A 107 -33.63 -12.95 -13.65
C ASN A 107 -33.86 -13.08 -12.12
N LYS A 108 -33.07 -13.90 -11.43
CA LYS A 108 -33.12 -14.21 -10.00
C LYS A 108 -32.23 -13.29 -9.15
N LEU A 109 -31.36 -12.49 -9.77
CA LEU A 109 -30.44 -11.60 -9.05
C LEU A 109 -30.70 -10.13 -9.39
N PRO A 110 -30.45 -9.19 -8.46
CA PRO A 110 -30.45 -7.76 -8.76
C PRO A 110 -29.39 -7.43 -9.81
N THR A 111 -29.80 -6.73 -10.87
CA THR A 111 -28.92 -6.28 -11.95
C THR A 111 -28.64 -4.79 -11.83
N ILE A 112 -27.36 -4.40 -11.92
CA ILE A 112 -26.90 -3.01 -11.99
C ILE A 112 -26.39 -2.76 -13.42
N SER A 113 -26.92 -1.73 -14.07
CA SER A 113 -26.54 -1.34 -15.43
C SER A 113 -25.82 0.02 -15.43
N ILE A 114 -24.75 0.13 -16.21
CA ILE A 114 -23.95 1.36 -16.34
C ILE A 114 -24.16 1.94 -17.74
N ASP A 115 -24.75 3.12 -17.82
CA ASP A 115 -24.82 3.89 -19.06
C ASP A 115 -23.59 4.81 -19.17
N SER A 116 -22.66 4.43 -20.05
CA SER A 116 -21.44 5.20 -20.31
C SER A 116 -21.65 6.42 -21.21
N SER A 117 -22.87 6.76 -21.63
CA SER A 117 -23.17 8.00 -22.35
C SER A 117 -23.63 9.13 -21.43
N ALA A 118 -24.29 8.78 -20.32
CA ALA A 118 -24.64 9.72 -19.26
C ALA A 118 -23.37 10.20 -18.52
N ARG A 119 -23.21 11.52 -18.37
CA ARG A 119 -22.07 12.16 -17.70
C ARG A 119 -22.57 13.07 -16.59
N PHE A 120 -21.81 13.13 -15.51
CA PHE A 120 -22.07 13.96 -14.33
C PHE A 120 -20.81 14.76 -13.97
N GLN A 121 -20.58 15.02 -12.68
CA GLN A 121 -19.42 15.78 -12.21
C GLN A 121 -18.09 15.03 -12.41
N THR A 122 -17.02 15.82 -12.61
CA THR A 122 -15.65 15.33 -12.49
C THR A 122 -15.25 15.25 -11.02
N ILE A 123 -14.56 14.16 -10.63
CA ILE A 123 -14.04 13.99 -9.28
C ILE A 123 -12.62 14.56 -9.20
N ILE A 124 -12.42 15.55 -8.33
CA ILE A 124 -11.10 16.18 -8.11
C ILE A 124 -10.17 15.23 -7.35
N GLY A 125 -10.70 14.49 -6.36
CA GLY A 125 -9.91 13.57 -5.57
C GLY A 125 -10.51 13.24 -4.21
N PHE A 126 -9.72 12.52 -3.42
CA PHE A 126 -10.04 12.10 -2.05
C PHE A 126 -8.83 12.36 -1.15
N GLY A 127 -9.06 12.58 0.13
CA GLY A 127 -8.01 13.13 0.99
C GLY A 127 -8.36 13.21 2.47
N GLY A 128 -7.44 13.83 3.22
CA GLY A 128 -7.57 14.12 4.65
C GLY A 128 -7.20 15.56 4.99
N ALA A 129 -7.19 15.90 6.28
CA ALA A 129 -6.77 17.21 6.77
C ALA A 129 -5.41 17.14 7.48
N PHE A 130 -4.57 18.13 7.26
CA PHE A 130 -3.27 18.30 7.92
C PHE A 130 -3.43 19.30 9.08
N THR A 131 -4.08 18.84 10.14
CA THR A 131 -4.28 19.62 11.37
C THR A 131 -3.03 19.56 12.26
N ASP A 132 -2.92 20.46 13.23
CA ASP A 132 -1.81 20.46 14.20
C ASP A 132 -1.76 19.13 14.96
N SER A 133 -2.91 18.59 15.36
CA SER A 133 -3.02 17.25 15.98
C SER A 133 -2.45 16.15 15.10
N VAL A 134 -2.66 16.19 13.78
CA VAL A 134 -2.11 15.18 12.86
C VAL A 134 -0.59 15.27 12.82
N GLY A 135 -0.01 16.47 12.72
CA GLY A 135 1.44 16.65 12.77
C GLY A 135 2.06 16.27 14.11
N LEU A 136 1.41 16.61 15.22
CA LEU A 136 1.80 16.17 16.56
C LEU A 136 1.84 14.65 16.69
N ASN A 137 0.76 13.96 16.27
CA ASN A 137 0.69 12.51 16.34
C ASN A 137 1.73 11.84 15.45
N LEU A 138 1.94 12.34 14.22
CA LEU A 138 3.01 11.80 13.36
C LEU A 138 4.40 12.03 13.94
N ASN A 139 4.66 13.21 14.50
CA ASN A 139 5.94 13.54 15.12
C ASN A 139 6.25 12.65 16.32
N SER A 140 5.23 12.09 16.97
CA SER A 140 5.40 11.11 18.06
C SER A 140 5.84 9.71 17.60
N LEU A 141 5.70 9.39 16.31
CA LEU A 141 6.10 8.11 15.73
C LEU A 141 7.59 8.09 15.36
N SER A 142 8.18 6.89 15.31
CA SER A 142 9.50 6.69 14.68
C SER A 142 9.45 7.14 13.21
N ALA A 143 10.61 7.54 12.66
CA ALA A 143 10.70 7.96 11.26
C ALA A 143 10.16 6.88 10.30
N THR A 144 10.53 5.62 10.51
CA THR A 144 10.07 4.49 9.68
C THR A 144 8.56 4.29 9.72
N THR A 145 7.95 4.35 10.92
CA THR A 145 6.49 4.21 11.06
C THR A 145 5.77 5.39 10.41
N ARG A 146 6.31 6.60 10.57
CA ARG A 146 5.77 7.82 9.96
C ARG A 146 5.79 7.74 8.44
N GLU A 147 6.91 7.32 7.85
CA GLU A 147 7.06 7.13 6.41
C GLU A 147 6.11 6.06 5.88
N SER A 148 6.01 4.91 6.55
CA SER A 148 5.06 3.85 6.18
C SER A 148 3.61 4.34 6.23
N LEU A 149 3.23 5.10 7.25
CA LEU A 149 1.89 5.67 7.37
C LEU A 149 1.59 6.67 6.24
N ILE A 150 2.52 7.59 5.95
CA ILE A 150 2.35 8.57 4.86
C ILE A 150 2.27 7.84 3.51
N LYS A 151 3.13 6.83 3.28
CA LYS A 151 3.09 5.97 2.10
C LYS A 151 1.72 5.30 1.96
N ASN A 152 1.20 4.70 3.01
CA ASN A 152 -0.11 4.03 2.98
C ASN A 152 -1.26 4.96 2.61
N TYR A 153 -1.22 6.24 3.03
CA TYR A 153 -2.23 7.22 2.62
C TYR A 153 -2.03 7.74 1.19
N PHE A 154 -0.82 8.20 0.85
CA PHE A 154 -0.60 9.04 -0.33
C PHE A 154 0.07 8.33 -1.50
N HIS A 155 0.72 7.19 -1.27
CA HIS A 155 1.34 6.46 -2.37
C HIS A 155 0.23 5.95 -3.31
N PRO A 156 0.30 6.26 -4.60
CA PRO A 156 -0.81 6.00 -5.54
C PRO A 156 -0.94 4.54 -6.01
N GLU A 157 0.03 3.67 -5.71
CA GLU A 157 -0.03 2.24 -6.07
C GLU A 157 0.06 1.34 -4.84
N GLU A 158 1.12 1.50 -4.07
CA GLU A 158 1.36 0.77 -2.80
C GLU A 158 0.57 1.31 -1.59
N GLY A 159 -0.26 2.34 -1.78
CA GLY A 159 -1.14 2.92 -0.77
C GLY A 159 -2.55 3.14 -1.31
N ILE A 160 -3.38 3.89 -0.58
CA ILE A 160 -4.76 4.19 -1.00
C ILE A 160 -4.89 5.41 -1.92
N GLY A 161 -3.77 6.05 -2.27
CA GLY A 161 -3.72 7.09 -3.30
C GLY A 161 -4.49 8.36 -2.99
N TYR A 162 -4.45 8.85 -1.74
CA TYR A 162 -4.95 10.19 -1.42
C TYR A 162 -4.29 11.23 -2.33
N SER A 163 -5.14 12.06 -2.94
CA SER A 163 -4.72 13.07 -3.93
C SER A 163 -4.95 14.49 -3.45
N ILE A 164 -5.76 14.69 -2.40
CA ILE A 164 -6.08 15.99 -1.80
C ILE A 164 -5.63 16.02 -0.34
N GLY A 165 -5.26 17.21 0.13
CA GLY A 165 -5.17 17.47 1.55
C GLY A 165 -5.66 18.86 1.91
N ARG A 166 -6.32 18.97 3.05
CA ARG A 166 -6.86 20.24 3.59
C ARG A 166 -5.94 20.76 4.68
N VAL A 167 -5.39 21.96 4.49
CA VAL A 167 -4.55 22.63 5.49
C VAL A 167 -5.39 23.73 6.16
N PRO A 168 -5.62 23.68 7.49
CA PRO A 168 -6.24 24.79 8.20
C PRO A 168 -5.38 26.05 8.15
N ILE A 169 -6.02 27.22 8.16
CA ILE A 169 -5.33 28.52 8.31
C ILE A 169 -5.35 28.85 9.80
N ALA A 170 -4.17 28.87 10.42
CA ALA A 170 -3.97 28.96 11.86
C ALA A 170 -4.63 27.81 12.65
N SER A 171 -5.09 28.08 13.88
CA SER A 171 -5.61 27.06 14.79
C SER A 171 -7.01 26.53 14.42
N THR A 172 -7.32 25.35 14.95
CA THR A 172 -8.66 24.74 14.96
C THR A 172 -8.93 24.13 16.34
N ASP A 173 -10.09 23.52 16.53
CA ASP A 173 -10.37 22.64 17.68
C ASP A 173 -9.40 21.44 17.78
N PHE A 174 -8.73 21.07 16.68
CA PHE A 174 -7.65 20.08 16.63
C PHE A 174 -6.25 20.71 16.82
N SER A 175 -6.16 21.85 17.49
CA SER A 175 -4.90 22.49 17.91
C SER A 175 -4.77 22.45 19.43
N THR A 176 -3.54 22.44 19.95
CA THR A 176 -3.28 22.40 21.40
C THR A 176 -3.49 23.75 22.10
N ARG A 177 -3.60 24.82 21.32
CA ARG A 177 -3.94 26.17 21.76
C ARG A 177 -4.66 26.90 20.64
N GLU A 178 -5.41 27.93 21.01
CA GLU A 178 -5.95 28.90 20.06
C GLU A 178 -4.84 29.84 19.60
N TYR A 179 -4.79 30.11 18.30
CA TYR A 179 -3.92 31.12 17.70
C TYR A 179 -4.42 31.58 16.34
N SER A 180 -4.02 32.78 15.97
CA SER A 180 -4.15 33.35 14.62
C SER A 180 -2.77 33.78 14.09
N TYR A 181 -2.69 34.13 12.80
CA TYR A 181 -1.47 34.70 12.21
C TYR A 181 -1.30 36.20 12.50
N VAL A 182 -2.38 36.86 12.94
CA VAL A 182 -2.38 38.25 13.42
C VAL A 182 -3.20 38.27 14.70
N GLU A 183 -2.53 38.54 15.82
CA GLU A 183 -3.17 38.60 17.14
C GLU A 183 -3.20 40.03 17.71
N GLN A 184 -2.46 40.97 17.11
CA GLN A 184 -2.50 42.36 17.52
C GLN A 184 -3.83 43.01 17.11
N GLU A 185 -4.60 43.46 18.09
CA GLU A 185 -5.83 44.21 17.84
C GLU A 185 -5.56 45.50 17.06
N GLY A 186 -6.39 45.77 16.04
CA GLY A 186 -6.28 46.97 15.20
C GLY A 186 -5.24 46.89 14.07
N ASP A 187 -4.56 45.76 13.86
CA ASP A 187 -3.61 45.57 12.76
C ASP A 187 -4.29 45.24 11.42
N PHE A 188 -5.04 46.20 10.88
CA PHE A 188 -5.70 46.07 9.57
C PHE A 188 -4.72 46.05 8.39
N GLU A 189 -3.47 46.46 8.61
CA GLU A 189 -2.42 46.50 7.59
C GLU A 189 -1.56 45.21 7.59
N LEU A 190 -1.87 44.23 8.45
CA LEU A 190 -1.17 42.94 8.58
C LEU A 190 0.33 43.09 8.88
N LYS A 191 0.74 44.15 9.58
CA LYS A 191 2.16 44.42 9.90
C LYS A 191 2.78 43.36 10.80
N THR A 192 1.96 42.70 11.61
CA THR A 192 2.37 41.65 12.55
C THR A 192 2.05 40.24 12.06
N PHE A 193 1.62 40.09 10.80
CA PHE A 193 1.38 38.78 10.23
C PHE A 193 2.62 37.90 10.32
N SER A 194 2.47 36.75 10.96
CA SER A 194 3.48 35.70 10.99
C SER A 194 2.82 34.34 11.04
N LEU A 195 3.40 33.37 10.33
CA LEU A 195 3.09 31.97 10.56
C LEU A 195 3.51 31.59 11.98
N ALA A 196 2.76 30.65 12.56
CA ALA A 196 3.01 30.15 13.90
C ALA A 196 4.00 28.97 13.85
N LYS A 197 4.53 28.61 15.03
CA LYS A 197 5.44 27.47 15.19
C LYS A 197 4.84 26.17 14.63
N GLU A 198 3.55 25.99 14.84
CA GLU A 198 2.75 24.85 14.39
C GLU A 198 2.78 24.67 12.86
N ASP A 199 2.81 25.77 12.09
CA ASP A 199 2.91 25.70 10.63
C ASP A 199 4.22 25.07 10.18
N PHE A 200 5.33 25.41 10.85
CA PHE A 200 6.66 24.91 10.51
C PHE A 200 6.92 23.51 11.05
N GLU A 201 6.47 23.21 12.28
CA GLU A 201 6.79 21.94 12.94
C GLU A 201 5.79 20.82 12.61
N TYR A 202 4.51 21.17 12.41
CA TYR A 202 3.44 20.18 12.26
C TYR A 202 2.93 20.10 10.82
N LYS A 203 2.77 21.22 10.12
CA LYS A 203 2.10 21.25 8.81
C LYS A 203 3.06 21.19 7.62
N ALA A 204 4.15 21.97 7.63
CA ALA A 204 5.10 22.06 6.52
C ALA A 204 5.79 20.73 6.17
N SER A 205 6.03 19.88 7.18
CA SER A 205 6.63 18.55 6.99
C SER A 205 5.81 17.68 6.04
N PHE A 206 4.48 17.81 6.01
CA PHE A 206 3.61 17.01 5.15
C PHE A 206 3.73 17.36 3.68
N GLU A 207 3.79 18.64 3.34
CA GLU A 207 3.81 19.07 1.95
C GLU A 207 5.07 18.55 1.24
N VAL A 208 6.23 18.68 1.90
CA VAL A 208 7.52 18.20 1.38
C VAL A 208 7.56 16.67 1.31
N LEU A 209 7.06 15.97 2.33
CA LEU A 209 7.01 14.50 2.34
C LEU A 209 6.11 13.95 1.23
N ILE A 210 4.93 14.54 1.05
CA ILE A 210 3.97 14.11 0.02
C ILE A 210 4.45 14.49 -1.38
N SER A 211 5.06 15.66 -1.57
CA SER A 211 5.60 16.06 -2.87
C SER A 211 6.72 15.12 -3.31
N ASN A 212 7.57 14.70 -2.38
CA ASN A 212 8.67 13.78 -2.67
C ASN A 212 8.15 12.37 -3.02
N LEU A 213 7.12 11.89 -2.32
CA LEU A 213 6.48 10.59 -2.66
C LEU A 213 5.77 10.62 -4.02
N LYS A 214 5.24 11.77 -4.44
CA LYS A 214 4.66 11.94 -5.78
C LYS A 214 5.72 12.06 -6.88
N ALA A 215 6.91 12.57 -6.56
CA ALA A 215 8.02 12.76 -7.51
C ALA A 215 8.85 11.49 -7.75
N SER A 216 8.79 10.49 -6.86
CA SER A 216 9.47 9.19 -7.03
C SER A 216 8.75 8.23 -7.98
N LYS A 217 7.87 8.74 -8.85
CA LYS A 217 7.14 7.99 -9.88
C LYS A 217 7.57 8.35 -11.28
#